data_AF-A0A6J7R0F9-F1
#
_entry.id   AF-A0A6J7R0F9-F1
#
_cell.length_a   1.000
_cell.length_b   1.000
_cell.length_c   1.000
_cell.angle_alpha   90.00
_cell.angle_beta   90.00
_cell.angle_gamma   90.00
#
_symmetry.space_group_name_H-M   'P 1'
#
loop_
_entity.id
_entity.type
_entity.pdbx_description
1 polymer ?
#
loop_
_entity_poly.entity_id
_entity_poly.type
_entity_poly.pdbx_seq_one_letter_code
_entity_poly.pdbx_strand_id
1 'polypeptide(L)' 'MVKVVPFDAPDELAQRRIGFLAGVIEVPDDFDSMGAADIVDSFEGSR' A
#
# COMPACT_ATOMS: atom_id res chain seq x y z
N MET A 1 33.80 16.59 21.39
CA MET A 1 32.46 17.09 21.00
C MET A 1 32.21 16.69 19.56
N VAL A 2 31.01 16.19 19.22
CA VAL A 2 30.64 15.81 17.84
C VAL A 2 29.58 16.79 17.36
N LYS A 3 29.78 17.34 16.15
CA LYS A 3 28.86 18.27 15.51
C LYS A 3 27.82 17.47 14.73
N VAL A 4 26.57 17.51 15.17
CA VAL A 4 25.44 17.02 14.38
C VAL A 4 25.01 18.12 13.43
N VAL A 5 24.91 17.81 12.15
CA VAL A 5 24.31 18.68 11.13
C VAL A 5 23.04 18.02 10.61
N PRO A 6 21.95 18.79 10.36
CA PRO A 6 20.77 18.27 9.70
C PRO A 6 21.17 17.70 8.34
N PHE A 7 20.74 16.48 8.05
CA PHE A 7 20.77 15.94 6.71
C PHE A 7 19.48 16.40 6.03
N ASP A 8 19.59 17.32 5.07
CA ASP A 8 18.42 17.77 4.30
C ASP A 8 17.79 16.56 3.62
N ALA A 9 16.47 16.41 3.80
CA ALA A 9 15.72 15.44 3.01
C ALA A 9 15.83 15.86 1.54
N PRO A 10 15.98 14.90 0.60
CA PRO A 10 15.85 15.24 -0.81
C PRO A 10 14.52 15.98 -1.01
N ASP A 11 14.54 17.05 -1.81
CA ASP A 11 13.34 17.80 -2.21
C ASP A 11 12.21 16.81 -2.49
N GLU A 12 10.98 17.14 -2.06
CA GLU A 12 9.76 16.40 -2.41
C GLU A 12 9.50 16.53 -3.93
N LEU A 13 10.43 16.09 -4.77
CA LEU A 13 10.16 15.73 -6.14
C LEU A 13 9.03 14.72 -6.02
N ALA A 14 7.82 15.14 -6.44
CA ALA A 14 6.59 14.39 -6.38
C ALA A 14 6.87 12.96 -6.83
N GLN A 15 7.15 12.09 -5.86
CA GLN A 15 7.72 10.81 -6.16
C GLN A 15 6.57 10.02 -6.74
N ARG A 16 6.61 9.77 -8.05
CA ARG A 16 5.53 9.06 -8.74
C ARG A 16 5.60 7.60 -8.33
N ARG A 17 5.00 7.27 -7.19
CA ARG A 17 4.94 5.92 -6.59
C ARG A 17 3.89 5.02 -7.23
N ILE A 18 3.51 5.34 -8.46
CA ILE A 18 2.46 4.65 -9.22
C ILE A 18 3.13 3.87 -10.33
N GLY A 19 2.69 2.63 -10.56
CA GLY A 19 3.28 1.72 -11.55
C GLY A 19 4.36 0.77 -11.01
N PHE A 20 4.62 0.79 -9.71
CA PHE A 20 5.40 -0.27 -9.06
C PHE A 20 4.63 -1.61 -9.23
N LEU A 21 5.28 -2.60 -9.84
CA LEU A 21 4.70 -3.91 -10.22
C LEU A 21 3.58 -3.85 -11.28
N ALA A 22 3.48 -2.78 -12.07
CA ALA A 22 2.57 -2.75 -13.21
C ALA A 22 2.84 -3.92 -14.17
N GLY A 23 1.80 -4.67 -14.53
CA GLY A 23 1.88 -5.85 -15.41
C GLY A 23 2.43 -7.12 -14.74
N VAL A 24 2.79 -7.07 -13.45
CA VAL A 24 3.22 -8.25 -12.69
C VAL A 24 2.02 -8.94 -12.01
N ILE A 25 0.88 -8.26 -11.93
CA ILE A 25 -0.37 -8.77 -11.35
C ILE A 25 -1.48 -8.57 -12.39
N GLU A 26 -2.25 -9.62 -12.63
CA GLU A 26 -3.51 -9.57 -13.36
C GLU A 26 -4.62 -9.30 -12.34
N VAL A 27 -5.31 -8.16 -12.49
CA VAL A 27 -6.41 -7.79 -11.60
C VAL A 27 -7.67 -8.52 -12.07
N PRO A 28 -8.29 -9.37 -11.23
CA PRO A 28 -9.53 -10.05 -11.61
C PRO A 28 -10.72 -9.09 -11.71
N ASP A 29 -11.71 -9.45 -12.52
CA ASP A 29 -12.93 -8.64 -12.73
C ASP A 29 -13.72 -8.40 -11.43
N ASP A 30 -13.59 -9.28 -10.44
CA ASP A 30 -14.30 -9.25 -9.16
C ASP A 30 -13.45 -8.73 -7.99
N PHE A 31 -12.30 -8.10 -8.24
CA PHE A 31 -11.35 -7.64 -7.22
C PHE A 31 -11.98 -6.81 -6.09
N ASP A 32 -12.96 -5.95 -6.41
CA ASP A 32 -13.63 -5.10 -5.41
C ASP A 32 -14.54 -5.89 -4.45
N SER A 33 -14.81 -7.17 -4.74
CA SER A 33 -15.76 -8.01 -4.02
C SER A 33 -15.20 -9.37 -3.57
N MET A 34 -14.07 -9.82 -4.13
CA MET A 34 -13.47 -11.09 -3.75
C MET A 34 -13.09 -11.09 -2.26
N GLY A 35 -13.27 -12.23 -1.60
CA GLY A 35 -12.95 -12.37 -0.17
C GLY A 35 -13.89 -11.59 0.78
N ALA A 36 -14.96 -10.96 0.28
CA ALA A 36 -15.89 -10.21 1.12
C ALA A 36 -16.49 -11.05 2.26
N ALA A 37 -16.79 -12.33 2.02
CA ALA A 37 -17.33 -13.22 3.06
C ALA A 37 -16.34 -13.43 4.22
N ASP A 38 -15.07 -13.70 3.92
CA ASP A 38 -14.03 -13.92 4.93
C ASP A 38 -13.70 -12.63 5.71
N ILE A 39 -13.73 -11.49 5.02
CA ILE A 39 -13.60 -10.17 5.65
C ILE A 39 -14.76 -9.94 6.62
N VAL A 40 -16.00 -10.15 6.19
CA VAL A 40 -17.19 -10.00 7.05
C VAL A 40 -17.09 -10.91 8.28
N ASP A 41 -16.73 -12.18 8.11
CA ASP A 41 -16.56 -13.12 9.23
C ASP A 41 -15.49 -12.65 10.23
N SER A 42 -14.39 -12.07 9.73
CA SER A 42 -13.31 -11.53 10.57
C SER A 42 -13.73 -10.33 11.42
N PHE A 43 -14.73 -9.55 10.97
CA PHE A 43 -15.20 -8.34 11.67
C PHE A 43 -16.47 -8.55 12.48
N GLU A 44 -17.40 -9.39 11.99
CA GLU A 44 -18.70 -9.62 12.63
C GLU A 44 -18.72 -10.88 13.50
N GLY A 45 -17.76 -11.79 13.30
CA GLY A 45 -17.62 -13.06 14.02
C GLY A 45 -18.55 -14.15 13.49
N SER A 46 -18.03 -15.37 13.38
CA SER A 46 -18.83 -16.55 13.05
C SER A 46 -19.90 -16.73 14.13
N ARG A 47 -21.16 -16.67 13.72
CA ARG A 47 -22.32 -16.94 14.58
C ARG A 47 -22.27 -18.34 15.19
#